data_AF-A0A538AX71-F1
#
_entry.id   AF-A0A538AX71-F1
#
_cell.length_a   1.000
_cell.length_b   1.000
_cell.length_c   1.000
_cell.angle_alpha   90.00
_cell.angle_beta   90.00
_cell.angle_gamma   90.00
#
_symmetry.space_group_name_H-M   'P 1'
#
loop_
_entity.id
_entity.type
_entity.pdbx_description
1 polymer ?
#
loop_
_entity_poly.entity_id
_entity_poly.type
_entity_poly.pdbx_seq_one_letter_code
_entity_poly.pdbx_strand_id
1 'polypeptide(L)'
;MSLTKRLHEVRTPAGPSRRDPVLDELRQKIHHHLIDELGPLLYDRRMSEDDLRVRVQDQLQKALAKEKAPLSAADKAQLVQDVSDDILGYGPIDRYLKESEITEVMVNGPHSIYVERAGKIETVPAQF
;
A
#
# COMPACT_ATOMS: atom_id res chain seq x y z
N MET A 1 -0.73 -28.51 -20.55
CA MET A 1 -1.47 -28.62 -19.27
C MET A 1 -2.21 -27.31 -19.07
N SER A 2 -3.54 -27.32 -19.19
CA SER A 2 -4.38 -26.12 -19.35
C SER A 2 -4.47 -25.28 -18.07
N LEU A 3 -4.34 -23.94 -18.23
CA LEU A 3 -4.51 -22.89 -17.21
C LEU A 3 -5.84 -23.01 -16.43
N THR A 4 -6.83 -23.67 -17.00
CA THR A 4 -8.16 -23.88 -16.40
C THR A 4 -8.17 -24.81 -15.17
N LYS A 5 -7.08 -25.55 -14.91
CA LYS A 5 -7.03 -26.50 -13.78
C LYS A 5 -6.44 -25.92 -12.48
N ARG A 6 -5.82 -24.73 -12.52
CA ARG A 6 -5.24 -24.07 -11.32
C ARG A 6 -6.24 -23.21 -10.53
N LEU A 7 -7.45 -22.99 -11.06
CA LEU A 7 -8.42 -22.04 -10.50
C LEU A 7 -9.37 -22.63 -9.42
N HIS A 8 -9.31 -23.93 -9.11
CA HIS A 8 -10.38 -24.62 -8.36
C HIS A 8 -10.17 -24.83 -6.85
N GLU A 9 -9.14 -24.26 -6.23
CA GLU A 9 -8.98 -24.33 -4.76
C GLU A 9 -8.56 -22.99 -4.16
N VAL A 10 -9.17 -21.89 -4.61
CA VAL A 10 -9.09 -20.62 -3.87
C VAL A 10 -9.92 -20.80 -2.59
N ARG A 11 -9.26 -21.23 -1.50
CA ARG A 11 -9.80 -21.09 -0.15
C ARG A 11 -9.86 -19.60 0.15
N THR A 12 -11.04 -19.01 0.05
CA THR A 12 -11.34 -17.67 0.56
C THR A 12 -11.12 -17.67 2.08
N PRO A 13 -10.10 -17.00 2.63
CA PRO A 13 -10.06 -16.68 4.05
C PRO A 13 -11.04 -15.55 4.32
N ALA A 14 -11.45 -15.45 5.58
CA ALA A 14 -12.43 -14.53 6.11
C ALA A 14 -12.26 -13.08 5.61
N GLY A 15 -13.41 -12.41 5.46
CA GLY A 15 -13.58 -11.08 4.91
C GLY A 15 -12.67 -9.98 5.48
N PRO A 16 -12.70 -8.79 4.85
CA PRO A 16 -11.69 -7.76 5.04
C PRO A 16 -11.56 -7.40 6.53
N SER A 17 -10.33 -7.37 7.03
CA SER A 17 -9.97 -6.59 8.21
C SER A 17 -10.43 -5.17 7.93
N ARG A 18 -11.61 -4.82 8.46
CA ARG A 18 -12.25 -3.53 8.26
C ARG A 18 -11.32 -2.50 8.92
N ARG A 19 -10.46 -1.88 8.11
CA ARG A 19 -9.74 -0.68 8.52
C ARG A 19 -10.78 0.31 9.02
N ASP A 20 -10.47 1.02 10.08
CA ASP A 20 -11.37 2.03 10.63
C ASP A 20 -11.69 3.04 9.51
N PRO A 21 -12.96 3.25 9.15
CA PRO A 21 -13.34 4.16 8.05
C PRO A 21 -12.72 5.55 8.21
N VAL A 22 -12.53 6.00 9.45
CA VAL A 22 -11.92 7.29 9.76
C VAL A 22 -10.43 7.32 9.38
N LEU A 23 -9.71 6.21 9.59
CA LEU A 23 -8.30 6.09 9.21
C LEU A 23 -8.15 6.01 7.69
N ASP A 24 -9.05 5.33 6.99
CA ASP A 24 -9.02 5.24 5.53
C ASP A 24 -9.31 6.59 4.87
N GLU A 25 -10.31 7.34 5.36
CA GLU A 25 -10.58 8.70 4.89
C GLU A 25 -9.38 9.63 5.14
N LEU A 26 -8.75 9.52 6.31
CA LEU A 26 -7.56 10.30 6.64
C LEU A 26 -6.37 9.95 5.76
N ARG A 27 -6.15 8.66 5.48
CA ARG A 27 -5.14 8.17 4.54
C ARG A 27 -5.35 8.79 3.17
N GLN A 28 -6.56 8.70 2.64
CA GLN A 28 -6.90 9.21 1.32
C GLN A 28 -6.69 10.73 1.22
N LYS A 29 -7.08 11.47 2.26
CA LYS A 29 -6.87 12.93 2.34
C LYS A 29 -5.39 13.29 2.33
N ILE A 30 -4.58 12.61 3.14
CA ILE A 30 -3.13 12.86 3.22
C ILE A 30 -2.44 12.46 1.93
N HIS A 31 -2.82 11.32 1.34
CA HIS A 31 -2.29 10.87 0.06
C HIS A 31 -2.55 11.90 -1.04
N HIS A 32 -3.78 12.40 -1.18
CA HIS A 32 -4.11 13.40 -2.19
C HIS A 32 -3.31 14.70 -2.00
N HIS A 33 -3.24 15.19 -0.75
CA HIS A 33 -2.46 16.39 -0.43
C HIS A 33 -0.97 16.24 -0.79
N LEU A 34 -0.39 15.07 -0.52
CA LEU A 34 1.01 14.80 -0.84
C LEU A 34 1.26 14.65 -2.33
N ILE A 35 0.35 14.03 -3.09
CA ILE A 35 0.47 13.97 -4.56
C ILE A 35 0.42 15.36 -5.17
N ASP A 36 -0.45 16.25 -4.67
CA ASP A 36 -0.52 17.64 -5.16
C ASP A 36 0.78 18.42 -4.87
N GLU A 37 1.36 18.25 -3.68
CA GLU A 37 2.61 18.93 -3.31
C GLU A 37 3.87 18.32 -3.94
N LEU A 38 3.93 16.99 -4.02
CA LEU A 38 5.09 16.25 -4.51
C LEU A 38 5.04 16.04 -6.02
N GLY A 39 3.89 16.20 -6.67
CA GLY A 39 3.70 16.04 -8.11
C GLY A 39 4.80 16.68 -8.94
N PRO A 40 5.16 17.96 -8.72
CA PRO A 40 6.26 18.62 -9.42
C PRO A 40 7.65 18.01 -9.16
N LEU A 41 7.85 17.40 -7.98
CA LEU A 41 9.12 16.82 -7.54
C LEU A 41 9.30 15.37 -8.03
N LEU A 42 8.20 14.62 -8.17
CA LEU A 42 8.21 13.23 -8.67
C LEU A 42 8.77 13.13 -10.10
N TYR A 43 8.70 14.21 -10.88
CA TYR A 43 9.25 14.26 -12.24
C TYR A 43 10.66 14.88 -12.33
N ASP A 44 11.24 15.36 -11.23
CA ASP A 44 12.60 15.91 -11.25
C ASP A 44 13.63 14.77 -11.28
N ARG A 45 14.11 14.45 -12.49
CA ARG A 45 15.11 13.40 -12.75
C ARG A 45 16.46 13.61 -12.05
N ARG A 46 16.68 14.75 -11.40
CA ARG A 46 17.90 15.04 -10.63
C ARG A 46 17.82 14.57 -9.18
N MET A 47 16.63 14.21 -8.69
CA MET A 47 16.47 13.68 -7.34
C MET A 47 16.72 12.18 -7.31
N SER A 48 17.48 11.74 -6.29
CA SER A 48 17.58 10.32 -5.99
C SER A 48 16.29 9.81 -5.33
N GLU A 49 16.05 8.49 -5.41
CA GLU A 49 14.92 7.86 -4.74
C GLU A 49 14.99 8.04 -3.20
N ASP A 50 16.19 7.99 -2.63
CA ASP A 50 16.42 8.21 -1.21
C ASP A 50 16.07 9.64 -0.78
N ASP A 51 16.47 10.65 -1.56
CA ASP A 51 16.12 12.05 -1.30
C ASP A 51 14.61 12.29 -1.39
N LEU A 52 13.96 11.65 -2.37
CA LEU A 52 12.52 11.71 -2.53
C LEU A 52 11.81 11.08 -1.32
N ARG A 53 12.27 9.90 -0.88
CA ARG A 53 11.75 9.20 0.30
C ARG A 53 11.83 10.05 1.57
N VAL A 54 12.98 10.68 1.82
CA VAL A 54 13.15 11.57 2.97
C VAL A 54 12.18 12.75 2.91
N ARG A 55 11.98 13.35 1.73
CA ARG A 55 11.04 14.46 1.56
C ARG A 55 9.58 14.05 1.75
N VAL A 56 9.17 12.90 1.21
CA VAL A 56 7.81 12.39 1.41
C VAL A 56 7.53 12.16 2.88
N GLN A 57 8.47 11.54 3.60
CA GLN A 57 8.35 11.31 5.05
C GLN A 57 8.23 12.62 5.84
N ASP A 58 9.06 13.62 5.53
CA ASP A 58 9.01 14.93 6.19
C ASP A 58 7.68 15.65 5.95
N GLN A 59 7.18 15.66 4.70
CA GLN A 59 5.88 16.27 4.40
C GLN A 59 4.73 15.53 5.07
N LEU A 60 4.79 14.20 5.09
CA LEU A 60 3.76 13.40 5.72
C LEU A 60 3.72 13.60 7.24
N GLN A 61 4.88 13.70 7.90
CA GLN A 61 4.95 14.05 9.32
C GLN A 61 4.35 15.44 9.59
N LYS A 62 4.63 16.43 8.73
CA LYS A 62 4.04 17.77 8.83
C LYS A 62 2.54 17.77 8.62
N ALA A 63 2.03 17.00 7.67
CA ALA A 63 0.59 16.84 7.42
C ALA A 63 -0.09 16.19 8.64
N LEU A 64 0.47 15.11 9.16
CA LEU A 64 -0.02 14.43 10.37
C LEU A 64 0.00 15.31 11.62
N ALA A 65 0.99 16.20 11.76
CA ALA A 65 1.09 17.11 12.88
C ALA A 65 0.02 18.22 12.87
N LYS A 66 -0.47 18.61 11.69
CA LYS A 66 -1.55 19.59 11.53
C LYS A 66 -2.92 18.99 11.86
N GLU A 67 -3.03 17.66 11.78
CA GLU A 67 -4.28 16.95 11.93
C GLU A 67 -4.63 16.71 13.40
N LYS A 68 -5.80 17.20 13.80
CA LYS A 68 -6.31 17.13 15.19
C LYS A 68 -6.88 15.75 15.57
N ALA A 69 -6.76 14.76 14.69
CA ALA A 69 -7.27 13.43 14.93
C ALA A 69 -6.49 12.75 16.07
N PRO A 70 -7.16 12.12 17.06
CA PRO A 70 -6.49 11.38 18.12
C PRO A 70 -5.96 10.05 17.57
N LEU A 71 -4.81 10.09 16.89
CA LEU A 71 -4.10 8.91 16.42
C LEU A 71 -3.08 8.44 17.46
N SER A 72 -3.00 7.13 17.67
CA SER A 72 -1.88 6.55 18.44
C SER A 72 -0.57 6.70 17.68
N ALA A 73 0.56 6.57 18.38
CA ALA A 73 1.88 6.57 17.72
C ALA A 73 2.02 5.40 16.71
N ALA A 74 1.38 4.26 16.99
CA ALA A 74 1.36 3.11 16.09
C ALA A 74 0.56 3.43 14.81
N ASP A 75 -0.61 4.05 14.93
CA ASP A 75 -1.44 4.41 13.76
C ASP A 75 -0.73 5.44 12.88
N LYS A 76 -0.05 6.42 13.49
CA LYS A 76 0.76 7.39 12.74
C LYS A 76 1.88 6.71 11.97
N ALA A 77 2.63 5.82 12.62
CA ALA A 77 3.71 5.08 11.98
C ALA A 77 3.20 4.20 10.83
N GLN A 78 2.06 3.53 11.02
CA GLN A 78 1.42 2.74 9.98
C GLN A 78 0.97 3.61 8.80
N LEU A 79 0.38 4.78 9.08
CA LEU A 79 -0.08 5.69 8.03
C LEU A 79 1.09 6.27 7.22
N VAL A 80 2.20 6.58 7.89
CA VAL A 80 3.44 7.00 7.23
C VAL A 80 3.93 5.93 6.26
N GLN A 81 3.96 4.68 6.72
CA GLN A 81 4.40 3.56 5.90
C GLN A 81 3.47 3.34 4.70
N ASP A 82 2.16 3.22 4.95
CA ASP A 82 1.15 2.97 3.91
C ASP A 82 1.20 4.04 2.81
N VAL A 83 1.20 5.33 3.18
CA VAL A 83 1.20 6.41 2.19
C VAL A 83 2.57 6.54 1.49
N SER A 84 3.67 6.25 2.18
CA SER A 84 4.99 6.21 1.54
C SER A 84 5.07 5.09 0.51
N ASP A 85 4.55 3.91 0.82
CA ASP A 85 4.51 2.76 -0.10
C ASP A 85 3.55 3.04 -1.26
N ASP A 86 2.44 3.76 -1.04
CA ASP A 86 1.51 4.19 -2.10
C ASP A 86 2.14 5.21 -3.07
N ILE A 87 3.00 6.11 -2.59
CA ILE A 87 3.60 7.18 -3.41
C ILE A 87 4.91 6.73 -4.08
N LEU A 88 5.72 5.95 -3.36
CA LEU A 88 7.10 5.62 -3.77
C LEU A 88 7.30 4.15 -4.12
N GLY A 89 6.37 3.29 -3.73
CA GLY A 89 6.42 1.85 -4.00
C GLY A 89 5.25 1.42 -4.86
N TYR A 90 4.84 0.17 -4.66
CA TYR A 90 3.69 -0.41 -5.35
C TYR A 90 2.40 -0.37 -4.51
N GLY A 91 2.36 0.45 -3.47
CA GLY A 91 1.23 0.59 -2.57
C GLY A 91 0.95 -0.65 -1.73
N PRO A 92 -0.31 -1.09 -1.57
CA PRO A 92 -0.70 -2.19 -0.68
C PRO A 92 -0.04 -3.54 -1.01
N ILE A 93 0.49 -3.69 -2.24
CA ILE A 93 1.16 -4.92 -2.68
C ILE A 93 2.66 -4.94 -2.39
N ASP A 94 3.26 -3.81 -2.03
CA ASP A 94 4.71 -3.66 -1.85
C ASP A 94 5.28 -4.65 -0.81
N ARG A 95 4.52 -4.91 0.25
CA ARG A 95 4.87 -5.93 1.26
C ARG A 95 5.01 -7.34 0.68
N TYR A 96 4.16 -7.73 -0.26
CA TYR A 96 4.16 -9.08 -0.82
C TYR A 96 5.28 -9.23 -1.84
N LEU A 97 5.62 -8.15 -2.56
CA LEU A 97 6.74 -8.13 -3.49
C LEU A 97 8.10 -8.32 -2.80
N LYS A 98 8.18 -8.03 -1.49
CA LYS A 98 9.40 -8.22 -0.68
C LYS A 98 9.49 -9.60 -0.03
N GLU A 99 8.42 -10.41 -0.05
CA GLU A 99 8.43 -11.75 0.54
C GLU A 99 9.08 -12.76 -0.42
N SER A 100 10.20 -13.37 -0.01
CA SER A 100 10.96 -14.32 -0.86
C SER A 100 10.18 -15.58 -1.24
N GLU A 101 9.17 -15.93 -0.45
CA GLU A 101 8.31 -17.09 -0.67
C GLU A 101 7.23 -16.83 -1.74
N ILE A 102 6.97 -15.56 -2.06
CA ILE A 102 5.98 -15.16 -3.06
C ILE A 102 6.64 -15.10 -4.43
N THR A 103 6.13 -15.92 -5.36
CA THR A 103 6.66 -16.02 -6.72
C THR A 103 5.91 -15.14 -7.72
N GLU A 104 4.64 -14.81 -7.43
CA GLU A 104 3.79 -13.98 -8.28
C GLU A 104 2.79 -13.17 -7.45
N VAL A 105 2.50 -11.94 -7.87
CA VAL A 105 1.43 -11.09 -7.31
C VAL A 105 0.48 -10.70 -8.44
N MET A 106 -0.82 -11.01 -8.27
CA MET A 106 -1.86 -10.75 -9.26
C MET A 106 -2.91 -9.78 -8.69
N VAL A 107 -3.16 -8.69 -9.42
CA VAL A 107 -4.19 -7.70 -9.07
C VAL A 107 -5.31 -7.77 -10.10
N ASN A 108 -6.46 -8.33 -9.70
CA ASN A 108 -7.64 -8.45 -10.56
C ASN A 108 -8.66 -7.32 -10.32
N GLY A 109 -8.52 -6.57 -9.22
CA GLY A 109 -9.38 -5.44 -8.88
C GLY A 109 -9.02 -4.83 -7.53
N PRO A 110 -9.68 -3.73 -7.12
CA PRO A 110 -9.34 -2.97 -5.91
C PRO A 110 -9.46 -3.77 -4.61
N HIS A 111 -10.30 -4.81 -4.59
CA HIS A 111 -10.49 -5.71 -3.46
C HIS A 111 -10.11 -7.17 -3.80
N SER A 112 -9.39 -7.38 -4.90
CA SER A 112 -9.13 -8.71 -5.45
C SER A 112 -7.65 -8.85 -5.80
N ILE A 113 -6.87 -9.23 -4.79
CA ILE A 113 -5.43 -9.42 -4.87
C ILE A 113 -5.09 -10.86 -4.46
N TYR A 114 -4.25 -11.50 -5.28
CA TYR A 114 -3.78 -12.86 -5.08
C TYR A 114 -2.27 -12.91 -5.12
N VAL A 115 -1.69 -13.89 -4.42
CA VAL A 115 -0.25 -14.18 -4.47
C VAL A 115 -0.05 -15.67 -4.73
N GLU A 116 1.03 -16.02 -5.43
CA GLU A 116 1.48 -17.40 -5.56
C GLU A 116 2.56 -17.70 -4.51
N ARG A 117 2.36 -18.75 -3.72
CA ARG A 117 3.35 -19.29 -2.78
C ARG A 117 3.50 -20.78 -3.01
N ALA A 118 4.73 -21.23 -3.29
CA ALA A 118 5.05 -22.63 -3.57
C ALA A 118 4.09 -23.29 -4.61
N GLY A 119 3.75 -22.56 -5.68
CA GLY A 119 2.85 -23.02 -6.74
C GLY A 119 1.36 -23.02 -6.40
N LYS A 120 0.95 -22.44 -5.27
CA LYS A 120 -0.45 -22.31 -4.85
C LYS A 120 -0.86 -20.84 -4.83
N ILE A 121 -2.04 -20.55 -5.36
CA ILE A 121 -2.62 -19.21 -5.37
C ILE A 121 -3.44 -19.01 -4.09
N GLU A 122 -3.14 -17.94 -3.35
CA GLU A 122 -3.86 -17.53 -2.14
C GLU A 122 -4.32 -16.07 -2.23
N THR A 123 -5.47 -15.74 -1.66
CA THR A 123 -5.92 -14.34 -1.54
C THR A 123 -5.24 -13.68 -0.35
N VAL A 124 -4.94 -12.39 -0.48
CA VAL A 124 -4.31 -11.61 0.60
C VAL A 124 -5.20 -10.47 1.07
N PRO A 125 -5.13 -10.06 2.34
CA PRO A 125 -5.93 -8.97 2.89
C PRO A 125 -5.31 -7.60 2.53
N ALA A 126 -5.20 -7.30 1.25
CA ALA A 126 -4.74 -6.01 0.73
C ALA A 126 -5.74 -5.45 -0.28
N GLN A 127 -5.85 -4.12 -0.32
CA GLN A 127 -6.83 -3.38 -1.09
C GLN A 127 -6.25 -2.03 -1.49
N PHE A 128 -6.58 -1.56 -2.70
CA PHE A 128 -6.19 -0.24 -3.21
C PHE A 128 -7.20 0.83 -2.75
#